data_AF-A0A7K0YYK2-F1
#
_entry.id   AF-A0A7K0YYK2-F1
#
_cell.length_a   1.000
_cell.length_b   1.000
_cell.length_c   1.000
_cell.angle_alpha   90.00
_cell.angle_beta   90.00
_cell.angle_gamma   90.00
#
_symmetry.space_group_name_H-M   'P 1'
#
loop_
_entity.id
_entity.type
_entity.pdbx_description
1 polymer ?
#
loop_
_entity_poly.entity_id
_entity_poly.type
_entity_poly.pdbx_seq_one_letter_code
_entity_poly.pdbx_strand_id
1 'polypeptide(L)'
;MVNLTNGQWSTLYNMFSFGLISMLACTVYTLVSQARVLPKYRNALVLSSMVTFIAAYHYFRIFNSFEESSGEGGVTVGTAKGAFNEAYRYVDWILTVPLLLVEVIAVLALAKAAASSLIGRLVPASAAMIALGYPGEISADTGTKVIWGVLSTIPFLYILYVLFVELGKSLDRQPEGVAAT
;
A
#
# COMPACT_ATOMS: atom_id res chain seq x y z
N MET A 1 24.17 11.56 -2.37
CA MET A 1 23.51 12.03 -3.60
C MET A 1 23.59 10.92 -4.62
N VAL A 2 22.49 10.67 -5.35
CA VAL A 2 22.43 9.69 -6.44
C VAL A 2 22.42 10.47 -7.76
N ASN A 3 23.45 10.27 -8.59
CA ASN A 3 23.54 10.95 -9.88
C ASN A 3 22.57 10.32 -10.88
N LEU A 4 21.82 11.15 -11.60
CA LEU A 4 20.85 10.71 -12.60
C LEU A 4 21.13 11.36 -13.93
N THR A 5 21.09 10.59 -15.01
CA THR A 5 21.01 11.17 -16.35
C THR A 5 19.68 11.92 -16.53
N ASN A 6 19.63 12.88 -17.45
CA ASN A 6 18.38 13.61 -17.75
C ASN A 6 17.21 12.67 -18.09
N GLY A 7 17.47 11.58 -18.80
CA GLY A 7 16.47 10.56 -19.12
C GLY A 7 15.94 9.82 -17.89
N GLN A 8 16.83 9.40 -16.98
CA GLN A 8 16.45 8.74 -15.73
C GLN A 8 15.63 9.67 -14.83
N TRP A 9 16.08 10.92 -14.67
CA TRP A 9 15.36 11.93 -13.90
C TRP A 9 13.96 12.18 -14.48
N SER A 10 13.88 12.42 -15.80
CA SER A 10 12.60 12.67 -16.48
C SER A 10 11.65 11.48 -16.36
N THR A 11 12.17 10.25 -16.40
CA THR A 11 11.37 9.04 -16.23
C THR A 11 10.78 8.99 -14.82
N LEU A 12 11.59 9.17 -13.76
CA LEU A 12 11.10 9.15 -12.38
C LEU A 12 10.07 10.26 -12.13
N TYR A 13 10.34 11.48 -12.62
CA TYR A 13 9.42 12.61 -12.53
C TYR A 13 8.05 12.27 -13.14
N ASN A 14 8.03 11.76 -14.38
CA ASN A 14 6.79 11.40 -15.06
C ASN A 14 6.10 10.19 -14.41
N MET A 15 6.83 9.25 -13.82
CA MET A 15 6.25 8.12 -13.08
C MET A 15 5.56 8.56 -11.79
N PHE A 16 6.13 9.51 -11.04
CA PHE A 16 5.45 10.06 -9.87
C PHE A 16 4.19 10.85 -10.26
N SER A 17 4.24 11.63 -11.35
CA SER A 17 3.07 12.32 -11.90
C SER A 17 1.98 11.35 -12.34
N PHE A 18 2.36 10.30 -13.07
CA PHE A 18 1.46 9.24 -13.53
C PHE A 18 0.80 8.51 -12.35
N GLY A 19 1.58 8.17 -11.32
CA GLY A 19 1.07 7.55 -10.10
C GLY A 19 0.03 8.44 -9.40
N LEU A 20 0.33 9.74 -9.25
CA LEU A 20 -0.60 10.70 -8.64
C LEU A 20 -1.94 10.76 -9.37
N ILE A 21 -1.94 10.99 -10.69
CA ILE A 21 -3.18 11.12 -11.45
C ILE A 21 -3.97 9.81 -11.49
N SER A 22 -3.28 8.66 -11.56
CA SER A 22 -3.92 7.35 -11.55
C SER A 22 -4.69 7.09 -10.25
N MET A 23 -4.11 7.47 -9.10
CA MET A 23 -4.76 7.34 -7.80
C MET A 23 -5.97 8.27 -7.65
N LEU A 24 -5.87 9.52 -8.14
CA LEU A 24 -7.02 10.44 -8.16
C LEU A 24 -8.14 9.93 -9.05
N ALA A 25 -7.82 9.48 -10.26
CA ALA A 25 -8.80 8.93 -11.19
C ALA A 25 -9.49 7.69 -10.61
N CYS A 26 -8.74 6.78 -9.99
CA CYS A 26 -9.29 5.58 -9.35
C CYS A 26 -10.21 5.94 -8.17
N THR A 27 -9.84 6.95 -7.38
CA THR A 27 -10.68 7.47 -6.29
C THR A 27 -12.04 7.91 -6.80
N VAL A 28 -12.06 8.74 -7.85
CA VAL A 28 -13.32 9.22 -8.45
C VAL A 28 -14.10 8.05 -9.02
N TYR A 29 -13.44 7.16 -9.78
CA TYR A 29 -14.08 6.01 -10.41
C TYR A 29 -14.77 5.09 -9.40
N THR A 30 -14.10 4.74 -8.31
CA THR A 30 -14.63 3.82 -7.30
C THR A 30 -15.77 4.47 -6.50
N LEU A 31 -15.70 5.78 -6.21
CA LEU A 31 -16.81 6.53 -5.61
C LEU A 31 -18.06 6.56 -6.49
N VAL A 32 -17.93 6.86 -7.77
CA VAL A 32 -19.09 6.94 -8.68
C VAL A 32 -19.64 5.56 -9.07
N SER A 33 -18.83 4.51 -8.96
CA SER A 33 -19.21 3.15 -9.34
C SER A 33 -19.99 2.39 -8.27
N GLN A 34 -20.21 2.97 -7.07
CA GLN A 34 -20.95 2.31 -5.98
C GLN A 34 -22.35 1.81 -6.39
N ALA A 35 -23.06 2.54 -7.24
CA ALA A 35 -24.39 2.14 -7.72
C ALA A 35 -24.37 0.94 -8.68
N ARG A 36 -23.19 0.58 -9.23
CA ARG A 36 -23.02 -0.53 -10.17
C ARG A 36 -22.89 -1.89 -9.50
N VAL A 37 -22.79 -1.93 -8.17
CA VAL A 37 -22.71 -3.17 -7.40
C VAL A 37 -23.87 -3.30 -6.40
N LEU A 38 -24.11 -4.54 -5.96
CA LEU A 38 -25.08 -4.81 -4.91
C LEU A 38 -24.73 -4.07 -3.61
N PRO A 39 -25.72 -3.64 -2.81
CA PRO A 39 -25.50 -2.87 -1.59
C PRO A 39 -24.44 -3.46 -0.64
N LYS A 40 -24.38 -4.79 -0.53
CA LYS A 40 -23.41 -5.51 0.31
C LYS A 40 -21.94 -5.30 -0.08
N TYR A 41 -21.64 -4.94 -1.33
CA TYR A 41 -20.27 -4.74 -1.84
C TYR A 41 -19.85 -3.26 -1.90
N ARG A 42 -20.77 -2.32 -1.66
CA ARG A 42 -20.48 -0.87 -1.76
C ARG A 42 -19.39 -0.43 -0.80
N ASN A 43 -19.34 -1.03 0.40
CA ASN A 43 -18.31 -0.72 1.38
C ASN A 43 -16.90 -1.01 0.86
N ALA A 44 -16.72 -2.05 0.05
CA ALA A 44 -15.42 -2.33 -0.56
C ALA A 44 -14.98 -1.21 -1.52
N LEU A 45 -15.89 -0.69 -2.35
CA LEU A 45 -15.60 0.46 -3.23
C LEU A 45 -15.26 1.73 -2.45
N VAL A 46 -15.93 1.98 -1.32
CA VAL A 46 -15.62 3.11 -0.44
C VAL A 46 -14.22 2.97 0.16
N LEU A 47 -13.84 1.77 0.61
CA LEU A 47 -12.49 1.48 1.11
C LEU A 47 -11.45 1.68 0.00
N SER A 48 -11.72 1.18 -1.21
CA SER A 48 -10.89 1.37 -2.39
C SER A 48 -10.65 2.85 -2.68
N SER A 49 -11.73 3.65 -2.65
CA SER A 49 -11.68 5.10 -2.83
C SER A 49 -10.80 5.78 -1.79
N MET A 50 -10.93 5.38 -0.53
CA MET A 50 -10.16 5.93 0.59
C MET A 50 -8.67 5.59 0.47
N VAL A 51 -8.36 4.34 0.10
CA VAL A 51 -6.98 3.91 -0.15
C VAL A 51 -6.34 4.74 -1.26
N THR A 52 -7.01 4.87 -2.40
CA THR A 52 -6.45 5.62 -3.52
C THR A 52 -6.39 7.12 -3.26
N PHE A 53 -7.29 7.66 -2.43
CA PHE A 53 -7.22 9.07 -2.03
C PHE A 53 -6.02 9.35 -1.12
N ILE A 54 -5.78 8.49 -0.13
CA ILE A 54 -4.61 8.56 0.76
C ILE A 54 -3.33 8.43 -0.08
N ALA A 55 -3.30 7.47 -1.01
CA ALA A 55 -2.16 7.27 -1.90
C ALA A 55 -1.92 8.48 -2.81
N ALA A 56 -2.98 9.09 -3.35
CA ALA A 56 -2.87 10.31 -4.16
C ALA A 56 -2.20 11.44 -3.37
N TYR A 57 -2.64 11.71 -2.15
CA TYR A 57 -2.00 12.72 -1.30
C TYR A 57 -0.50 12.42 -1.08
N HIS A 58 -0.15 11.17 -0.76
CA HIS A 58 1.25 10.81 -0.54
C HIS A 58 2.08 10.85 -1.82
N TYR A 59 1.53 10.47 -2.99
CA TYR A 59 2.19 10.63 -4.28
C TYR A 59 2.44 12.10 -4.63
N PHE A 60 1.52 13.00 -4.28
CA PHE A 60 1.76 14.44 -4.42
C PHE A 60 2.93 14.90 -3.54
N ARG A 61 2.99 14.45 -2.28
CA ARG A 61 4.12 14.76 -1.38
C ARG A 61 5.45 14.17 -1.88
N ILE A 62 5.43 12.96 -2.43
CA ILE A 62 6.61 12.29 -2.99
C ILE A 62 7.09 13.00 -4.26
N PHE A 63 6.17 13.40 -5.13
CA PHE A 63 6.48 14.19 -6.32
C PHE A 63 7.20 15.48 -5.96
N ASN A 64 6.63 16.26 -5.02
CA ASN A 64 7.26 17.50 -4.55
C ASN A 64 8.62 17.23 -3.88
N SER A 65 8.71 16.20 -3.04
CA SER A 65 9.96 15.84 -2.38
C SER A 65 11.05 15.42 -3.38
N PHE A 66 10.68 14.74 -4.47
CA PHE A 66 11.61 14.38 -5.55
C PHE A 66 12.12 15.63 -6.25
N GLU A 67 11.25 16.57 -6.59
CA GLU A 67 11.62 17.85 -7.21
C GLU A 67 12.51 18.69 -6.28
N GLU A 68 12.12 18.87 -5.02
CA GLU A 68 12.85 19.65 -4.02
C GLU A 68 14.23 19.07 -3.67
N SER A 69 14.39 17.75 -3.76
CA SER A 69 15.67 17.06 -3.50
C SER A 69 16.56 16.90 -4.74
N SER A 70 16.06 17.31 -5.91
CA SER A 70 16.80 17.26 -7.17
C SER A 70 17.66 18.52 -7.35
N GLY A 71 18.94 18.33 -7.64
CA GLY A 71 19.90 19.41 -7.87
C GLY A 71 21.26 18.87 -8.33
N GLU A 72 22.05 19.72 -8.98
CA GLU A 72 23.45 19.41 -9.35
C GLU A 72 23.65 18.09 -10.14
N GLY A 73 22.66 17.69 -10.96
CA GLY A 73 22.70 16.46 -11.76
C GLY A 73 22.37 15.18 -10.99
N GLY A 74 21.79 15.30 -9.80
CA GLY A 74 21.38 14.16 -8.99
C GLY A 74 20.23 14.45 -8.03
N VAL A 75 19.95 13.47 -7.19
CA VAL A 75 18.92 13.53 -6.13
C VAL A 75 19.59 13.29 -4.79
N THR A 76 19.33 14.16 -3.83
CA THR A 76 19.79 13.97 -2.46
C THR A 76 18.89 12.93 -1.79
N VAL A 77 19.48 11.88 -1.20
CA VAL A 77 18.76 10.78 -0.54
C VAL A 77 19.28 10.63 0.89
N GLY A 78 18.45 10.06 1.77
CA GLY A 78 18.75 9.85 3.19
C GLY A 78 17.83 10.64 4.12
N THR A 79 18.25 10.85 5.37
CA THR A 79 17.42 11.44 6.43
C THR A 79 17.68 12.93 6.67
N ALA A 80 18.58 13.54 5.90
CA ALA A 80 18.91 14.95 6.02
C ALA A 80 17.77 15.86 5.53
N LYS A 81 17.69 17.08 6.06
CA LYS A 81 16.76 18.10 5.57
C LYS A 81 17.03 18.38 4.08
N GLY A 82 16.00 18.31 3.25
CA GLY A 82 16.11 18.49 1.79
C GLY A 82 16.47 17.22 1.02
N ALA A 83 16.67 16.09 1.69
CA ALA A 83 16.74 14.79 1.04
C ALA A 83 15.34 14.29 0.61
N PHE A 84 15.31 13.44 -0.40
CA PHE A 84 14.14 12.71 -0.82
C PHE A 84 13.56 11.92 0.36
N ASN A 85 12.31 12.20 0.70
CA ASN A 85 11.70 11.72 1.93
C ASN A 85 10.91 10.43 1.69
N GLU A 86 11.55 9.31 1.99
CA GLU A 86 10.96 7.96 1.87
C GLU A 86 9.83 7.71 2.88
N ALA A 87 9.73 8.49 3.96
CA ALA A 87 8.72 8.31 4.99
C ALA A 87 7.28 8.51 4.46
N TYR A 88 7.09 9.33 3.42
CA TYR A 88 5.76 9.50 2.82
C TYR A 88 5.18 8.17 2.33
N ARG A 89 6.01 7.28 1.79
CA ARG A 89 5.56 5.98 1.32
C ARG A 89 5.25 5.02 2.47
N TYR A 90 6.03 5.07 3.55
CA TYR A 90 5.78 4.26 4.73
C TYR A 90 4.51 4.70 5.49
N VAL A 91 4.25 6.00 5.57
CA VAL A 91 3.00 6.54 6.14
C VAL A 91 1.80 6.17 5.25
N ASP A 92 1.96 6.23 3.93
CA ASP A 92 0.96 5.70 3.00
C ASP A 92 0.66 4.22 3.29
N TRP A 93 1.69 3.37 3.42
CA TRP A 93 1.52 1.94 3.66
C TRP A 93 0.88 1.60 5.01
N ILE A 94 1.28 2.25 6.11
CA ILE A 94 0.72 1.94 7.42
C ILE A 94 -0.78 2.29 7.49
N LEU A 95 -1.24 3.23 6.66
CA LEU A 95 -2.64 3.59 6.52
C LEU A 95 -3.38 2.68 5.53
N THR A 96 -2.80 2.42 4.36
CA THR A 96 -3.48 1.77 3.23
C THR A 96 -3.44 0.25 3.28
N VAL A 97 -2.35 -0.38 3.73
CA VAL A 97 -2.25 -1.86 3.76
C VAL A 97 -3.31 -2.48 4.67
N PRO A 98 -3.59 -1.97 5.89
CA PRO A 98 -4.72 -2.46 6.68
C PRO A 98 -6.06 -2.32 5.95
N LEU A 99 -6.30 -1.19 5.27
CA LEU A 99 -7.54 -0.95 4.54
C LEU A 99 -7.72 -1.89 3.35
N LEU A 100 -6.65 -2.17 2.60
CA LEU A 100 -6.65 -3.15 1.51
C LEU A 100 -7.04 -4.55 2.01
N LEU A 101 -6.54 -4.96 3.18
CA LEU A 101 -6.91 -6.25 3.78
C LEU A 101 -8.37 -6.27 4.22
N VAL A 102 -8.87 -5.17 4.79
CA VAL A 102 -10.30 -5.04 5.15
C VAL A 102 -11.19 -5.03 3.90
N GLU A 103 -10.74 -4.40 2.81
CA GLU A 103 -11.44 -4.37 1.52
C GLU A 103 -11.60 -5.78 0.94
N VAL A 104 -10.55 -6.60 0.94
CA VAL A 104 -10.61 -8.01 0.53
C VAL A 104 -11.66 -8.78 1.34
N ILE A 105 -11.71 -8.56 2.65
CA ILE A 105 -12.71 -9.23 3.50
C ILE A 105 -14.12 -8.72 3.20
N ALA A 106 -14.27 -7.42 2.89
CA ALA A 106 -15.55 -6.82 2.56
C ALA A 106 -16.14 -7.36 1.25
N VAL A 107 -15.31 -7.65 0.23
CA VAL A 107 -15.81 -8.22 -1.04
C VAL A 107 -16.29 -9.67 -0.92
N LEU A 108 -15.76 -10.43 0.05
CA LEU A 108 -16.12 -11.83 0.26
C LEU A 108 -17.49 -12.01 0.94
N ALA A 109 -18.07 -10.94 1.49
CA ALA A 109 -19.36 -10.93 2.18
C ALA A 109 -19.51 -12.06 3.22
N LEU A 110 -18.45 -12.31 4.00
CA LEU A 110 -18.41 -13.36 5.02
C LEU A 110 -19.37 -13.10 6.18
N ALA A 111 -19.69 -14.16 6.93
CA ALA A 111 -20.39 -14.03 8.21
C ALA A 111 -19.60 -13.12 9.17
N LYS A 112 -20.31 -12.28 9.93
CA LYS A 112 -19.71 -11.24 10.79
C LYS A 112 -18.58 -11.77 11.69
N ALA A 113 -18.77 -12.92 12.33
CA ALA A 113 -17.77 -13.51 13.22
C ALA A 113 -16.47 -13.89 12.48
N ALA A 114 -16.59 -14.47 11.28
CA ALA A 114 -15.43 -14.82 10.45
C ALA A 114 -14.70 -13.56 9.95
N ALA A 115 -15.45 -12.56 9.48
CA ALA A 115 -14.90 -11.28 9.07
C ALA A 115 -14.15 -10.58 10.22
N SER A 116 -14.75 -10.47 11.40
CA SER A 116 -14.12 -9.85 12.58
C SER A 116 -12.86 -10.60 13.02
N SER A 117 -12.84 -11.94 12.96
CA SER A 117 -11.66 -12.74 13.28
C SER A 117 -10.51 -12.47 12.30
N LEU A 118 -10.79 -12.47 10.99
CA LEU A 118 -9.78 -12.18 9.97
C LEU A 118 -9.23 -10.75 10.09
N ILE A 119 -10.11 -9.75 10.26
CA ILE A 119 -9.70 -8.35 10.45
C ILE A 119 -8.80 -8.21 11.68
N GLY A 120 -9.19 -8.80 12.81
CA GLY A 120 -8.44 -8.73 14.07
C GLY A 120 -7.05 -9.38 14.00
N ARG A 121 -6.80 -10.23 13.00
CA ARG A 121 -5.50 -10.87 12.77
C ARG A 121 -4.68 -10.14 11.71
N LEU A 122 -5.32 -9.77 10.61
CA LEU A 122 -4.67 -9.19 9.44
C LEU A 122 -4.28 -7.73 9.65
N VAL A 123 -5.11 -6.92 10.30
CA VAL A 123 -4.83 -5.48 10.52
C VAL A 123 -3.64 -5.26 11.47
N PRO A 124 -3.56 -5.91 12.65
CA PRO A 124 -2.38 -5.77 13.50
C PRO A 124 -1.11 -6.34 12.85
N ALA A 125 -1.23 -7.46 12.12
CA ALA A 125 -0.09 -8.05 11.41
C ALA A 125 0.45 -7.09 10.33
N SER A 126 -0.41 -6.43 9.57
CA SER A 126 0.06 -5.47 8.55
C SER A 126 0.66 -4.21 9.15
N ALA A 127 0.09 -3.70 10.24
CA ALA A 127 0.68 -2.60 10.99
C ALA A 127 2.09 -2.97 11.52
N ALA A 128 2.23 -4.16 12.10
CA ALA A 128 3.51 -4.68 12.57
C ALA A 128 4.52 -4.85 11.42
N MET A 129 4.09 -5.38 10.27
CA MET A 129 4.92 -5.53 9.08
C MET A 129 5.55 -4.20 8.65
N ILE A 130 4.74 -3.14 8.51
CA ILE A 130 5.23 -1.81 8.10
C ILE A 130 6.10 -1.19 9.18
N ALA A 131 5.69 -1.27 10.46
CA ALA A 131 6.45 -0.73 11.58
C ALA A 131 7.85 -1.36 11.72
N LEU A 132 7.96 -2.68 11.55
CA LEU A 132 9.24 -3.38 11.58
C LEU A 132 10.11 -3.07 10.35
N GLY A 133 9.52 -2.74 9.20
CA GLY A 133 10.27 -2.42 7.99
C GLY A 133 10.93 -1.04 8.04
N TYR A 134 10.31 -0.07 8.73
CA TYR A 134 10.74 1.33 8.67
C TYR A 134 12.17 1.59 9.20
N PRO A 135 12.62 0.99 10.33
CA PRO A 135 14.00 1.16 10.77
C PRO A 135 15.05 0.64 9.77
N GLY A 136 14.70 -0.40 9.01
CA GLY A 136 15.54 -0.90 7.92
C GLY A 136 15.66 0.12 6.79
N GLU A 137 14.54 0.70 6.37
CA GLU A 137 14.49 1.67 5.27
C GLU A 137 15.41 2.87 5.50
N ILE A 138 15.30 3.51 6.67
CA ILE A 138 16.05 4.72 6.99
C ILE A 138 17.52 4.47 7.37
N SER A 139 17.94 3.20 7.45
CA SER A 139 19.31 2.85 7.83
C SER A 139 20.28 3.04 6.66
N ALA A 140 21.49 3.48 6.96
CA ALA A 140 22.61 3.41 6.01
C ALA A 140 23.40 2.09 6.11
N ASP A 141 23.24 1.35 7.21
CA ASP A 141 23.97 0.12 7.50
C ASP A 141 23.25 -1.12 6.92
N THR A 142 23.98 -1.92 6.14
CA THR A 142 23.45 -3.12 5.49
C THR A 142 23.00 -4.18 6.50
N GLY A 143 23.71 -4.34 7.63
CA GLY A 143 23.34 -5.33 8.65
C GLY A 143 21.96 -5.02 9.25
N THR A 144 21.75 -3.75 9.62
CA THR A 144 20.49 -3.22 10.13
C THR A 144 19.36 -3.40 9.10
N LYS A 145 19.59 -3.07 7.82
CA LYS A 145 18.62 -3.30 6.73
C LYS A 145 18.15 -4.76 6.68
N VAL A 146 19.10 -5.69 6.70
CA VAL A 146 18.80 -7.13 6.61
C VAL A 146 18.01 -7.60 7.84
N ILE A 147 18.43 -7.22 9.05
CA ILE A 147 17.76 -7.63 10.29
C ILE A 147 16.30 -7.16 10.30
N TRP A 148 16.05 -5.88 10.06
CA TRP A 148 14.69 -5.33 10.05
C TRP A 148 13.86 -5.84 8.87
N GLY A 149 14.48 -6.09 7.72
CA GLY A 149 13.83 -6.76 6.59
C GLY A 149 13.35 -8.18 6.94
N VAL A 150 14.18 -8.97 7.62
CA VAL A 150 13.81 -10.31 8.11
C VAL A 150 12.69 -10.21 9.14
N LEU A 151 12.78 -9.29 10.09
CA LEU A 151 11.73 -9.09 11.11
C LEU A 151 10.39 -8.67 10.49
N SER A 152 10.39 -7.76 9.51
CA SER A 152 9.19 -7.36 8.75
C SER A 152 8.62 -8.50 7.90
N THR A 153 9.48 -9.42 7.43
CA THR A 153 9.05 -10.59 6.63
C THR A 153 8.19 -11.57 7.45
N ILE A 154 8.38 -11.66 8.76
CA ILE A 154 7.61 -12.59 9.61
C ILE A 154 6.09 -12.31 9.58
N PRO A 155 5.60 -11.10 9.94
CA PRO A 155 4.19 -10.78 9.82
C PRO A 155 3.71 -10.77 8.36
N PHE A 156 4.56 -10.46 7.38
CA PHE A 156 4.22 -10.60 5.96
C PHE A 156 3.86 -12.05 5.60
N LEU A 157 4.71 -13.02 5.95
CA LEU A 157 4.44 -14.44 5.71
C LEU A 157 3.20 -14.92 6.47
N TYR A 158 2.95 -14.40 7.67
CA TYR A 158 1.70 -14.67 8.40
C TYR A 158 0.46 -14.15 7.65
N ILE A 159 0.50 -12.92 7.12
CA ILE A 159 -0.58 -12.38 6.28
C ILE A 159 -0.82 -13.29 5.07
N LEU A 160 0.23 -13.69 4.36
CA LEU A 160 0.12 -14.61 3.23
C LEU A 160 -0.50 -15.95 3.64
N TYR A 161 -0.06 -16.52 4.76
CA TYR A 161 -0.65 -17.75 5.28
C TYR A 161 -2.15 -17.61 5.54
N VAL A 162 -2.58 -16.53 6.20
CA VAL A 162 -4.01 -16.28 6.46
C VAL A 162 -4.78 -16.11 5.15
N LEU A 163 -4.26 -15.33 4.20
CA LEU A 163 -4.92 -15.08 2.92
C LEU A 163 -5.00 -16.32 2.02
N PHE A 164 -3.97 -17.15 1.95
CA PHE A 164 -3.98 -18.30 1.05
C PHE A 164 -4.56 -19.57 1.67
N VAL A 165 -4.33 -19.79 2.97
CA VAL A 165 -4.74 -21.04 3.63
C VAL A 165 -6.08 -20.90 4.33
N GLU A 166 -6.31 -19.81 5.06
CA GLU A 166 -7.54 -19.67 5.84
C GLU A 166 -8.69 -19.10 5.04
N LEU A 167 -8.40 -18.09 4.20
CA LEU A 167 -9.38 -17.56 3.26
C LEU A 167 -9.74 -18.60 2.19
N GLY A 168 -8.76 -19.42 1.77
CA GLY A 168 -8.97 -20.53 0.85
C GLY A 168 -10.12 -21.45 1.29
N LYS A 169 -10.19 -21.78 2.58
CA LYS A 169 -11.27 -22.61 3.17
C LYS A 169 -12.66 -21.95 3.08
N SER A 170 -12.73 -20.65 2.81
CA SER A 170 -13.98 -19.92 2.66
C SER A 170 -14.37 -19.66 1.20
N LEU A 171 -13.48 -19.92 0.24
CA LEU A 171 -13.75 -19.78 -1.20
C LEU A 171 -14.69 -20.85 -1.74
N ASP A 172 -14.68 -22.06 -1.17
CA ASP A 172 -15.58 -23.17 -1.55
C ASP A 172 -17.08 -22.83 -1.42
N ARG A 173 -17.41 -21.72 -0.75
CA ARG A 173 -18.78 -21.24 -0.54
C ARG A 173 -19.17 -20.10 -1.47
N GLN A 174 -18.29 -19.67 -2.37
CA GLN A 174 -18.57 -18.61 -3.34
C GLN A 174 -19.23 -19.19 -4.59
N PRO A 175 -20.05 -18.40 -5.32
CA PRO A 175 -20.66 -18.84 -6.57
C PRO A 175 -19.60 -19.32 -7.58
N GLU A 176 -19.95 -20.28 -8.44
CA GLU A 176 -19.01 -20.86 -9.42
C GLU A 176 -18.27 -19.80 -10.26
N GLY A 177 -18.94 -18.73 -10.66
CA GLY A 177 -18.32 -17.62 -11.41
C GLY A 177 -17.30 -16.78 -10.64
N VAL A 178 -17.14 -16.99 -9.33
CA VAL A 178 -16.16 -16.31 -8.46
C VAL A 178 -15.04 -17.27 -8.04
N ALA A 179 -15.32 -18.57 -7.92
CA ALA A 179 -14.34 -19.58 -7.52
C ALA A 179 -13.59 -20.25 -8.70
N ALA A 180 -14.13 -20.17 -9.93
CA ALA A 180 -13.61 -20.89 -11.10
C ALA A 180 -12.58 -20.13 -11.96
N THR A 181 -12.07 -18.98 -11.50
CA THR A 181 -10.98 -18.22 -12.15
C THR A 181 -9.70 -18.31 -11.34
#